data_AF-A0A919F665-F1
#
_entry.id   AF-A0A919F665-F1
#
_cell.length_a   1.000
_cell.length_b   1.000
_cell.length_c   1.000
_cell.angle_alpha   90.00
_cell.angle_beta   90.00
_cell.angle_gamma   90.00
#
_symmetry.space_group_name_H-M   'P 1'
#
loop_
_entity.id
_entity.type
_entity.pdbx_description
1 polymer ?
#
loop_
_entity_poly.entity_id
_entity_poly.type
_entity_poly.pdbx_seq_one_letter_code
_entity_poly.pdbx_strand_id
1 'polypeptide(L)' 'MKGIPAEIAQALDQLEQDIPGLRARHPDDFWDVYHARAREIANRAQGSAEQAALVAKRLDGMLAKHNLGPADPGA' A
#
# COMPACT_ATOMS: atom_id res chain seq x y z
N MET A 1 -9.66 5.69 -20.25
CA MET A 1 -9.03 5.81 -18.91
C MET A 1 -8.24 4.54 -18.68
N LYS A 2 -6.91 4.60 -18.62
CA LYS A 2 -6.09 3.40 -18.38
C LYS A 2 -6.01 3.20 -16.87
N GLY A 3 -6.64 2.15 -16.36
CA GLY A 3 -6.60 1.81 -14.93
C GLY A 3 -5.21 1.41 -14.44
N ILE A 4 -5.14 0.97 -13.18
CA ILE A 4 -3.92 0.39 -12.60
C ILE A 4 -3.52 -0.85 -13.43
N PRO A 5 -2.25 -0.97 -13.87
CA PRO A 5 -1.74 -2.17 -14.54
C PRO A 5 -1.97 -3.44 -13.72
N ALA A 6 -2.24 -4.57 -14.37
CA ALA A 6 -2.58 -5.82 -13.70
C ALA A 6 -1.50 -6.29 -12.72
N GLU A 7 -0.22 -6.10 -13.06
CA GLU A 7 0.92 -6.44 -12.21
C GLU A 7 0.96 -5.61 -10.91
N ILE A 8 0.59 -4.33 -10.97
CA ILE A 8 0.53 -3.43 -9.83
C ILE A 8 -0.71 -3.74 -9.00
N ALA A 9 -1.84 -4.01 -9.67
CA ALA A 9 -3.07 -4.44 -8.99
C ALA A 9 -2.84 -5.73 -8.18
N GLN A 10 -2.18 -6.73 -8.77
CA GLN A 10 -1.83 -7.97 -8.08
C GLN A 10 -0.89 -7.73 -6.90
N ALA A 11 0.11 -6.85 -7.05
CA ALA A 11 1.00 -6.50 -5.95
C ALA A 11 0.26 -5.78 -4.80
N LEU A 12 -0.73 -4.93 -5.12
CA LEU A 12 -1.60 -4.29 -4.13
C LEU A 12 -2.48 -5.31 -3.41
N ASP A 13 -3.05 -6.28 -4.13
CA ASP A 13 -3.85 -7.36 -3.54
C ASP A 13 -3.01 -8.24 -2.60
N GLN A 14 -1.77 -8.57 -2.99
CA GLN A 14 -0.86 -9.32 -2.12
C GLN A 14 -0.48 -8.52 -0.87
N LEU A 15 -0.21 -7.21 -1.01
CA LEU A 15 0.08 -6.36 0.14
C LEU A 15 -1.11 -6.34 1.11
N GLU A 16 -2.34 -6.17 0.62
CA GLU A 16 -3.56 -6.19 1.44
C GLU A 16 -3.73 -7.51 2.19
N GLN A 17 -3.52 -8.65 1.52
CA GLN A 17 -3.58 -9.97 2.15
C GLN A 17 -2.50 -10.18 3.23
N ASP A 18 -1.32 -9.58 3.04
CA ASP A 18 -0.21 -9.71 3.97
C ASP A 18 -0.37 -8.83 5.23
N ILE A 19 -1.23 -7.79 5.22
CA ILE A 19 -1.37 -6.84 6.35
C ILE A 19 -1.55 -7.53 7.71
N PRO A 20 -2.49 -8.49 7.89
CA PRO A 20 -2.66 -9.16 9.18
C PRO A 20 -1.40 -9.93 9.61
N GLY A 21 -0.73 -10.57 8.65
CA GLY A 21 0.51 -11.30 8.88
C GLY A 21 1.68 -10.39 9.23
N LEU A 22 1.77 -9.22 8.59
CA LEU A 22 2.75 -8.19 8.89
C LEU A 22 2.57 -7.67 10.31
N ARG A 23 1.34 -7.33 10.72
CA ARG A 23 1.07 -6.90 12.12
C ARG A 23 1.42 -7.96 13.15
N ALA A 24 1.19 -9.23 12.84
CA ALA A 24 1.49 -10.32 13.76
C ALA A 24 3.01 -10.57 13.90
N ARG A 25 3.77 -10.42 12.82
CA ARG A 25 5.23 -10.68 12.80
C ARG A 25 6.08 -9.48 13.20
N HIS A 26 5.61 -8.28 12.85
CA HIS A 26 6.32 -7.02 13.01
C HIS A 26 5.37 -5.99 13.64
N PRO A 27 4.96 -6.15 14.92
CA PRO A 27 4.06 -5.20 15.56
C PRO A 27 4.70 -3.81 15.67
N ASP A 28 5.98 -3.74 16.05
CA ASP A 28 6.72 -2.49 16.23
C ASP A 28 7.19 -1.89 14.89
N ASP A 29 7.65 -2.73 13.94
CA ASP A 29 8.15 -2.30 12.63
C ASP A 29 7.08 -2.32 11.53
N PHE A 30 5.79 -2.49 11.88
CA PHE A 30 4.71 -2.68 10.92
C PHE A 30 4.70 -1.58 9.87
N TRP A 31 4.79 -0.33 10.32
CA TRP A 31 4.73 0.84 9.47
C TRP A 31 5.92 0.93 8.53
N ASP A 32 7.14 0.65 9.00
CA ASP A 32 8.33 0.63 8.16
C ASP A 32 8.23 -0.43 7.06
N VAL A 33 7.82 -1.65 7.42
CA VAL A 33 7.68 -2.75 6.45
C VAL A 33 6.54 -2.48 5.45
N TYR A 34 5.41 -1.96 5.93
CA TYR A 34 4.30 -1.57 5.05
C TYR A 34 4.70 -0.45 4.09
N HIS A 35 5.32 0.63 4.59
CA HIS A 35 5.74 1.75 3.76
C HIS A 35 6.83 1.38 2.75
N ALA A 36 7.78 0.52 3.12
CA ALA A 36 8.77 -0.01 2.18
C ALA A 36 8.08 -0.71 1.00
N ARG A 37 7.17 -1.65 1.27
CA ARG A 37 6.43 -2.38 0.23
C ARG A 37 5.51 -1.47 -0.59
N ALA A 38 4.80 -0.56 0.07
CA ALA A 38 3.93 0.42 -0.58
C ALA A 38 4.72 1.32 -1.54
N ARG A 39 5.93 1.76 -1.13
CA ARG A 39 6.83 2.56 -1.97
C ARG A 39 7.33 1.78 -3.18
N GLU A 40 7.69 0.51 -3.02
CA GLU A 40 8.09 -0.34 -4.14
C GLU A 40 6.97 -0.48 -5.18
N ILE A 41 5.71 -0.64 -4.73
CA ILE A 41 4.55 -0.72 -5.61
C ILE A 41 4.28 0.62 -6.30
N ALA A 42 4.35 1.74 -5.56
CA ALA A 42 4.16 3.08 -6.10
C ALA A 42 5.23 3.44 -7.15
N ASN A 43 6.48 3.01 -6.95
CA ASN A 43 7.56 3.21 -7.91
C ASN A 43 7.25 2.56 -9.27
N ARG A 44 6.56 1.42 -9.30
CA ARG A 44 6.13 0.75 -10.56
C ARG A 44 5.11 1.59 -11.36
N ALA A 45 4.41 2.51 -10.69
CA ALA A 45 3.42 3.41 -11.31
C ALA A 45 4.00 4.77 -11.74
N GLN A 46 5.31 5.02 -11.56
CA GLN A 46 5.92 6.34 -11.80
C GLN A 46 5.86 6.84 -13.26
N GLY A 47 5.58 5.95 -14.22
CA GLY A 47 5.39 6.32 -15.63
C GLY A 47 4.10 7.08 -15.92
N SER A 48 3.17 7.19 -14.95
CA SER A 48 1.90 7.92 -15.12
C SER A 48 1.39 8.50 -13.81
N ALA A 49 1.23 9.82 -13.76
CA ALA A 49 0.66 10.51 -12.59
C ALA A 49 -0.76 10.01 -12.24
N GLU A 50 -1.56 9.68 -13.26
CA GLU A 50 -2.90 9.09 -13.06
C GLU A 50 -2.80 7.72 -12.37
N GLN A 51 -1.86 6.86 -12.80
CA GLN A 51 -1.67 5.55 -12.17
C GLN A 51 -1.13 5.69 -10.75
N ALA A 52 -0.17 6.58 -10.53
CA ALA A 52 0.37 6.86 -9.20
C ALA A 52 -0.73 7.31 -8.22
N ALA A 53 -1.64 8.20 -8.66
CA ALA A 53 -2.78 8.63 -7.85
C ALA A 53 -3.76 7.49 -7.55
N LEU A 54 -4.05 6.62 -8.53
CA LEU A 54 -4.91 5.45 -8.32
C LEU A 54 -4.29 4.45 -7.34
N VAL A 55 -2.97 4.22 -7.43
CA VAL A 55 -2.22 3.35 -6.52
C VAL A 55 -2.24 3.91 -5.10
N ALA A 56 -1.93 5.20 -4.93
CA ALA A 56 -1.97 5.88 -3.63
C ALA A 56 -3.35 5.74 -2.97
N LYS A 57 -4.42 6.04 -3.71
CA LYS A 57 -5.80 5.89 -3.21
C LYS A 57 -6.12 4.46 -2.77
N ARG A 58 -5.59 3.44 -3.46
CA ARG A 58 -5.80 2.03 -3.11
C ARG A 58 -5.00 1.62 -1.86
N LEU A 59 -3.78 2.14 -1.70
CA LEU A 59 -2.96 1.98 -0.49
C LEU A 59 -3.65 2.59 0.74
N ASP A 60 -4.17 3.82 0.61
CA ASP A 60 -4.94 4.45 1.71
C ASP A 60 -6.21 3.65 2.03
N GLY A 61 -6.91 3.19 1.00
CA GLY A 61 -8.13 2.39 1.14
C GLY A 61 -7.90 1.05 1.86
N MET A 62 -6.79 0.36 1.61
CA MET A 62 -6.49 -0.91 2.31
C MET A 62 -6.18 -0.67 3.79
N LEU A 63 -5.44 0.38 4.16
CA LEU A 63 -5.20 0.70 5.57
C LEU A 63 -6.53 0.93 6.31
N ALA A 64 -7.40 1.76 5.72
CA ALA A 64 -8.72 2.05 6.30
C ALA A 64 -9.56 0.78 6.51
N LYS A 65 -9.57 -0.17 5.55
CA LYS A 65 -10.27 -1.47 5.69
C LYS A 65 -9.77 -2.30 6.87
N HIS A 66 -8.49 -2.21 7.20
CA HIS A 66 -7.87 -2.93 8.31
C HIS A 66 -7.94 -2.17 9.64
N ASN A 67 -8.75 -1.09 9.72
CA ASN A 67 -8.79 -0.15 10.85
C ASN A 67 -7.40 0.42 11.20
N LEU A 68 -6.54 0.49 10.21
CA LEU A 68 -5.28 1.21 10.29
C LEU A 68 -5.57 2.62 9.81
N GLY A 69 -5.44 3.61 10.70
CA GLY A 69 -5.49 5.00 10.27
C GLY A 69 -4.42 5.27 9.20
N PRO A 70 -4.51 6.38 8.44
CA PRO A 70 -3.32 6.87 7.75
C PRO A 70 -2.20 6.91 8.79
N ALA A 71 -1.08 6.23 8.52
CA ALA A 71 0.04 6.07 9.44
C ALA A 71 0.21 7.35 10.23
N ASP A 72 0.04 7.26 11.55
CA ASP A 72 -0.07 8.40 12.45
C ASP A 72 1.00 9.45 12.08
N PRO A 73 0.64 10.65 11.60
CA PRO A 73 1.63 11.66 11.24
C PRO A 73 2.23 12.35 12.47
N GLY A 74 2.22 11.70 13.64
CA GLY A 74 2.61 12.29 14.91
C GLY A 74 3.30 11.32 15.85
N ALA A 75 4.58 11.64 16.11
CA ALA A 75 5.42 11.29 17.27
C ALA A 75 6.24 10.00 17.23
#